data_AF-A0A521QJ35-F1
#
_entry.id   AF-A0A521QJ35-F1
#
_cell.length_a   1.000
_cell.length_b   1.000
_cell.length_c   1.000
_cell.angle_alpha   90.00
_cell.angle_beta   90.00
_cell.angle_gamma   90.00
#
_symmetry.space_group_name_H-M   'P 1'
#
loop_
_entity.id
_entity.type
_entity.pdbx_description
1 polymer ?
#
loop_
_entity_poly.entity_id
_entity_poly.type
_entity_poly.pdbx_seq_one_letter_code
_entity_poly.pdbx_strand_id
1 'polypeptide(L)'
;MTIPYMFAERSGRVPGAYLDADFAYVNDVSNATGILPKTRGGTGGDTSQEAAENLSVGFVAADLAELKALTSRPPEVLVKTGRAAGMWEWVSGSSATPDDALVVQCSSGESGRYKRVYDGRAFAEWFGVVGDGVTDDTGAFERAVASGVALDLGSLTILVTNTISLATYQNWCGAGAALKFDSTVLGYILPLLNVDVGAAGSQFEGIEFDHNASGVDQASLSNQVAMWWQCCVVNQANHVTFANCTVRNAWDSGFANGRVAVTGDGSVGSPLSLSAVPGFPEAAIFDNCRAFDCGLGDHHTYGPEGFYGNGFGNGGSRTEYANCYAKRCYGGIAGEFGAVTSGTVTNCVVDESLSGGPQSLGLGFWFGDGPYTVTGCIAMFCAGAGFTVADTSDGAALSNCYAYANGREGFVVGKSNTTLTGCIARNNSQETTNTYSAFVFDSNGAAIANAILVGCAAVGTGHKYGLEARGSNTIDADVTGCSFVGATAATNLGSYSVAVLSRKSGTRNFGVNSPEPLSKLEAADTPVSYLTIAVGNAGNFGALAAVLAGTPGKRVALAYDGVNDVGVIQSIHSNTLVKPTFLNPSGGDVMAGKGSWNTGCMRLGDYRLWIDSSGRLRIKSSAPSSDTDGTVVGTQT
;
A
#
# COMPACT_ATOMS: atom_id res chain seq x y z
N MET A 1 20.19 4.18 17.87
CA MET A 1 20.84 3.68 16.65
C MET A 1 20.49 4.66 15.53
N THR A 2 21.40 5.55 15.19
CA THR A 2 21.13 6.74 14.36
C THR A 2 21.23 6.37 12.89
N ILE A 3 20.13 6.49 12.15
CA ILE A 3 20.07 6.21 10.70
C ILE A 3 20.77 7.36 9.96
N PRO A 4 21.77 7.12 9.09
CA PRO A 4 22.45 8.19 8.38
C PRO A 4 21.65 8.60 7.12
N TYR A 5 21.14 9.82 7.12
CA TYR A 5 20.76 10.53 5.89
C TYR A 5 22.05 10.93 5.14
N MET A 6 22.27 10.35 3.96
CA MET A 6 23.29 10.82 3.01
C MET A 6 22.64 10.97 1.63
N PHE A 7 22.42 12.22 1.22
CA PHE A 7 22.38 12.61 -0.19
C PHE A 7 23.61 13.48 -0.45
N ALA A 8 24.53 12.97 -1.28
CA ALA A 8 25.63 13.74 -1.84
C ALA A 8 25.22 14.31 -3.20
N GLU A 9 25.61 15.56 -3.38
CA GLU A 9 25.27 16.51 -4.44
C GLU A 9 25.60 16.04 -5.86
N ARG A 10 24.73 16.37 -6.82
CA ARG A 10 25.16 16.83 -8.16
C ARG A 10 24.20 17.92 -8.67
N SER A 11 24.79 19.07 -8.91
CA SER A 11 24.22 20.35 -9.35
C SER A 11 23.44 20.30 -10.66
N GLY A 12 22.25 20.91 -10.68
CA GLY A 12 21.52 21.28 -11.89
C GLY A 12 20.27 22.10 -11.55
N ARG A 13 20.31 23.42 -11.82
CA ARG A 13 19.26 24.41 -11.57
C ARG A 13 17.86 23.96 -12.04
N VAL A 14 16.87 24.03 -11.15
CA VAL A 14 15.46 24.33 -11.47
C VAL A 14 14.96 25.35 -10.45
N PRO A 15 14.31 26.46 -10.85
CA PRO A 15 13.68 27.43 -9.96
C PRO A 15 12.21 27.07 -9.71
N GLY A 16 11.78 27.11 -8.45
CA GLY A 16 10.36 26.94 -8.09
C GLY A 16 10.19 26.48 -6.65
N ALA A 17 10.39 27.40 -5.72
CA ALA A 17 10.22 27.20 -4.29
C ALA A 17 8.74 26.99 -3.94
N TYR A 18 8.43 25.88 -3.27
CA TYR A 18 7.48 25.79 -2.16
C TYR A 18 7.87 24.56 -1.33
N LEU A 19 7.82 24.71 0.00
CA LEU A 19 8.19 23.76 1.05
C LEU A 19 9.66 23.83 1.50
N ASP A 20 9.90 24.66 2.52
CA ASP A 20 10.62 24.26 3.73
C ASP A 20 10.60 25.42 4.74
N ALA A 21 9.61 25.39 5.61
CA ALA A 21 9.72 25.91 6.97
C ALA A 21 9.06 24.87 7.88
N ASP A 22 9.72 24.63 9.01
CA ASP A 22 9.27 23.83 10.15
C ASP A 22 9.47 22.30 10.09
N PHE A 23 10.73 21.89 10.07
CA PHE A 23 11.17 20.71 10.83
C PHE A 23 12.44 21.00 11.62
N ALA A 24 12.29 21.84 12.66
CA ALA A 24 13.28 22.00 13.72
C ALA A 24 12.58 22.44 15.02
N TYR A 25 11.69 21.61 15.57
CA TYR A 25 11.30 21.75 16.99
C TYR A 25 10.75 20.44 17.58
N VAL A 26 11.58 19.41 17.70
CA VAL A 26 11.32 18.31 18.65
C VAL A 26 12.63 17.95 19.34
N ASN A 27 13.00 18.78 20.32
CA ASN A 27 13.83 18.43 21.47
C ASN A 27 13.73 19.55 22.51
N ASP A 28 12.51 19.77 23.02
CA ASP A 28 12.32 20.18 24.41
C ASP A 28 10.85 19.92 24.83
N VAL A 29 10.56 18.68 25.27
CA VAL A 29 9.30 18.36 25.97
C VAL A 29 9.64 17.84 27.35
N SER A 30 10.39 18.63 28.11
CA SER A 30 10.59 18.40 29.55
C SER A 30 10.16 19.58 30.44
N ASN A 31 9.55 20.64 29.89
CA ASN A 31 9.07 21.78 30.69
C ASN A 31 7.70 22.33 30.28
N ALA A 32 6.71 21.44 30.07
CA ALA A 32 5.30 21.82 30.03
C ALA A 32 4.48 21.01 31.03
N THR A 33 4.86 21.06 32.31
CA THR A 33 3.89 20.89 33.39
C THR A 33 2.98 22.11 33.38
N GLY A 34 1.85 21.99 32.65
CA GLY A 34 0.68 22.86 32.81
C GLY A 34 0.09 22.65 34.19
N ILE A 35 0.77 23.19 35.20
CA ILE A 35 0.25 23.37 36.54
C ILE A 35 -0.92 24.35 36.41
N LEU A 36 -2.13 23.86 36.70
CA LEU A 36 -3.30 24.68 37.05
C LEU A 36 -2.83 25.90 37.88
N PRO A 37 -3.30 27.13 37.62
CA PRO A 37 -2.76 28.30 38.29
C PRO A 37 -3.03 28.22 39.81
N LYS A 38 -2.03 27.77 40.56
CA LYS A 38 -1.88 28.06 41.98
C LYS A 38 -1.34 29.48 42.09
N THR A 39 -2.24 30.44 42.17
CA THR A 39 -1.91 31.78 42.66
C THR A 39 -1.72 31.73 44.17
N ARG A 40 -0.46 31.72 44.63
CA ARG A 40 -0.09 32.29 45.93
C ARG A 40 1.40 32.63 45.96
N GLY A 41 1.69 33.92 46.06
CA GLY A 41 3.05 34.43 46.29
C GLY A 41 3.26 35.91 45.97
N GLY A 42 2.29 36.78 46.23
CA GLY A 42 2.46 38.24 46.17
C GLY A 42 1.91 38.88 47.44
N THR A 43 2.80 39.30 48.33
CA THR A 43 2.50 40.15 49.48
C THR A 43 2.15 41.54 48.98
N GLY A 44 0.87 41.89 49.02
CA GLY A 44 0.39 43.23 48.70
C GLY A 44 -1.12 43.25 48.81
N GLY A 45 -1.63 43.81 49.91
CA GLY A 45 -3.06 43.96 50.12
C GLY A 45 -3.65 44.94 49.13
N ASP A 46 -4.67 44.53 48.41
CA ASP A 46 -5.83 45.37 48.13
C ASP A 46 -7.02 44.51 47.67
N THR A 47 -8.21 45.02 47.92
CA THR A 47 -9.51 44.33 47.88
C THR A 47 -9.94 43.86 46.48
N SER A 48 -9.99 42.55 46.24
CA SER A 48 -10.78 41.92 45.17
C SER A 48 -11.58 40.73 45.70
N GLN A 49 -12.60 41.06 46.50
CA GLN A 49 -13.61 40.12 47.01
C GLN A 49 -14.96 40.31 46.29
N GLU A 50 -14.96 40.74 45.02
CA GLU A 50 -16.18 40.97 44.23
C GLU A 50 -16.03 40.41 42.81
N ALA A 51 -16.11 39.08 42.70
CA ALA A 51 -16.61 38.35 41.51
C ALA A 51 -16.95 36.87 41.83
N ALA A 52 -17.12 36.51 43.11
CA ALA A 52 -17.95 35.37 43.46
C ALA A 52 -19.40 35.86 43.40
N GLU A 53 -19.90 36.10 42.18
CA GLU A 53 -21.35 36.20 42.00
C GLU A 53 -21.94 34.93 42.60
N ASN A 54 -22.84 35.13 43.55
CA ASN A 54 -23.63 34.09 44.18
C ASN A 54 -24.38 33.31 43.09
N LEU A 55 -23.76 32.28 42.52
CA LEU A 55 -24.53 31.11 42.10
C LEU A 55 -25.04 30.51 43.41
N SER A 56 -26.15 31.05 43.91
CA SER A 56 -26.89 30.47 45.02
C SER A 56 -27.57 29.22 44.48
N VAL A 57 -26.79 28.16 44.27
CA VAL A 57 -27.37 26.85 44.00
C VAL A 57 -28.14 26.48 45.26
N GLY A 58 -29.45 26.64 45.24
CA GLY A 58 -30.29 26.56 46.44
C GLY A 58 -30.33 25.16 47.05
N PHE A 59 -29.93 24.14 46.28
CA PHE A 59 -29.97 22.75 46.69
C PHE A 59 -28.69 22.02 46.31
N VAL A 60 -28.21 21.21 47.26
CA VAL A 60 -27.00 20.43 47.11
C VAL A 60 -27.25 19.03 47.64
N ALA A 61 -26.96 18.02 46.82
CA ALA A 61 -26.99 16.61 47.19
C ALA A 61 -25.56 16.09 47.35
N ALA A 62 -25.32 15.20 48.30
CA ALA A 62 -24.00 14.61 48.54
C ALA A 62 -23.59 13.69 47.39
N ASP A 63 -24.52 12.87 46.91
CA ASP A 63 -24.29 11.84 45.90
C ASP A 63 -25.56 11.56 45.06
N LEU A 64 -25.46 10.55 44.18
CA LEU A 64 -26.57 10.10 43.33
C LEU A 64 -27.78 9.59 44.14
N ALA A 65 -27.54 8.91 45.27
CA ALA A 65 -28.61 8.35 46.07
C ALA A 65 -29.44 9.46 46.73
N GLU A 66 -28.78 10.51 47.21
CA GLU A 66 -29.46 11.70 47.75
C GLU A 66 -30.23 12.45 46.64
N LEU A 67 -29.65 12.61 45.44
CA LEU A 67 -30.36 13.21 44.30
C LEU A 67 -31.66 12.44 43.98
N LYS A 68 -31.60 11.10 43.96
CA LYS A 68 -32.77 10.24 43.73
C LYS A 68 -33.81 10.35 44.84
N ALA A 69 -33.38 10.57 46.08
CA ALA A 69 -34.23 10.63 47.26
C ALA A 69 -34.92 12.00 47.47
N LEU A 70 -34.51 13.05 46.75
CA LEU A 70 -35.15 14.36 46.84
C LEU A 70 -36.66 14.23 46.62
N THR A 71 -37.46 15.00 47.35
CA THR A 71 -38.93 15.08 47.19
C THR A 71 -39.41 16.48 46.79
N SER A 72 -38.63 17.52 47.11
CA SER A 72 -38.95 18.93 46.86
C SER A 72 -38.74 19.40 45.41
N ARG A 73 -38.22 18.52 44.54
CA ARG A 73 -38.02 18.76 43.09
C ARG A 73 -37.40 20.14 42.77
N PRO A 74 -36.33 20.56 43.47
CA PRO A 74 -35.70 21.85 43.18
C PRO A 74 -35.30 21.95 41.71
N PRO A 75 -35.46 23.13 41.08
CA PRO A 75 -35.15 23.34 39.66
C PRO A 75 -33.72 22.96 39.31
N GLU A 76 -32.77 23.22 40.21
CA GLU A 76 -31.36 22.91 40.04
C GLU A 76 -30.79 22.26 41.30
N VAL A 77 -29.90 21.29 41.11
CA VAL A 77 -29.20 20.58 42.18
C VAL A 77 -27.73 20.41 41.80
N LEU A 78 -26.84 20.85 42.68
CA LEU A 78 -25.43 20.46 42.61
C LEU A 78 -25.24 19.15 43.36
N VAL A 79 -24.74 18.11 42.68
CA VAL A 79 -24.28 16.88 43.35
C VAL A 79 -22.79 16.99 43.62
N LYS A 80 -22.36 16.74 44.86
CA LYS A 80 -20.97 16.99 45.28
C LYS A 80 -19.98 15.92 44.88
N THR A 81 -20.36 14.64 44.94
CA THR A 81 -19.40 13.54 44.88
C THR A 81 -19.89 12.35 44.05
N GLY A 82 -18.94 11.45 43.76
CA GLY A 82 -19.17 10.24 42.98
C GLY A 82 -19.43 10.53 41.50
N ARG A 83 -19.89 9.50 40.78
CA ARG A 83 -20.17 9.60 39.33
C ARG A 83 -21.25 10.61 38.96
N ALA A 84 -22.12 10.97 39.91
CA ALA A 84 -23.17 11.96 39.71
C ALA A 84 -22.71 13.40 39.95
N ALA A 85 -21.47 13.63 40.38
CA ALA A 85 -20.97 14.97 40.67
C ALA A 85 -21.17 15.92 39.47
N GLY A 86 -21.67 17.13 39.73
CA GLY A 86 -22.02 18.10 38.70
C GLY A 86 -23.39 18.74 38.92
N MET A 87 -23.78 19.60 37.99
CA MET A 87 -25.06 20.31 38.03
C MET A 87 -26.17 19.49 37.35
N TRP A 88 -27.38 19.55 37.92
CA TRP A 88 -28.56 18.84 37.44
C TRP A 88 -29.77 19.76 37.42
N GLU A 89 -30.56 19.69 36.36
CA GLU A 89 -31.79 20.46 36.18
C GLU A 89 -33.02 19.54 36.26
N TRP A 90 -34.03 19.93 37.03
CA TRP A 90 -35.30 19.22 37.08
C TRP A 90 -36.16 19.57 35.85
N VAL A 91 -36.49 18.57 35.05
CA VAL A 91 -37.40 18.70 33.91
C VAL A 91 -38.72 18.01 34.22
N SER A 92 -39.71 18.82 34.59
CA SER A 92 -41.07 18.36 34.87
C SER A 92 -41.68 17.68 33.65
N GLY A 93 -42.35 16.53 33.87
CA GLY A 93 -42.99 15.75 32.80
C GLY A 93 -42.03 15.01 31.86
N SER A 94 -40.71 15.08 32.08
CA SER A 94 -39.77 14.31 31.26
C SER A 94 -40.03 12.80 31.38
N SER A 95 -40.15 12.15 30.23
CA SER A 95 -40.28 10.69 30.09
C SER A 95 -39.00 10.01 29.62
N ALA A 96 -37.88 10.73 29.60
CA ALA A 96 -36.59 10.16 29.22
C ALA A 96 -36.26 8.94 30.10
N THR A 97 -35.75 7.89 29.46
CA THR A 97 -35.31 6.67 30.14
C THR A 97 -34.19 7.04 31.11
N PRO A 98 -34.31 6.71 32.41
CA PRO A 98 -33.22 6.96 33.35
C PRO A 98 -32.04 6.04 33.07
N ASP A 99 -30.85 6.61 33.00
CA ASP A 99 -29.57 5.92 32.84
C ASP A 99 -28.66 6.09 34.07
N ASP A 100 -29.12 6.87 35.06
CA ASP A 100 -28.40 7.25 36.27
C ASP A 100 -27.09 8.03 36.05
N ALA A 101 -26.85 8.49 34.83
CA ALA A 101 -25.65 9.17 34.38
C ALA A 101 -25.96 10.57 33.82
N LEU A 102 -26.88 10.66 32.87
CA LEU A 102 -27.38 11.88 32.25
C LEU A 102 -28.83 12.17 32.64
N VAL A 103 -29.61 11.12 32.93
CA VAL A 103 -31.01 11.19 33.30
C VAL A 103 -31.24 10.40 34.58
N VAL A 104 -31.67 11.08 35.63
CA VAL A 104 -31.95 10.48 36.94
C VAL A 104 -33.44 10.58 37.23
N GLN A 105 -34.06 9.43 37.49
CA GLN A 105 -35.41 9.34 38.03
C GLN A 105 -35.36 9.37 39.56
N CYS A 106 -36.11 10.28 40.17
CA CYS A 106 -36.32 10.26 41.61
C CYS A 106 -37.17 9.06 42.03
N SER A 107 -36.91 8.51 43.22
CA SER A 107 -37.56 7.30 43.72
C SER A 107 -39.02 7.50 44.15
N SER A 108 -39.48 8.73 44.28
CA SER A 108 -40.84 9.10 44.71
C SER A 108 -41.25 10.45 44.11
N GLY A 109 -42.42 10.99 44.45
CA GLY A 109 -42.83 12.36 44.10
C GLY A 109 -43.35 12.55 42.66
N GLU A 110 -43.29 13.80 42.18
CA GLU A 110 -43.83 14.20 40.87
C GLU A 110 -43.15 13.52 39.69
N SER A 111 -43.91 13.33 38.61
CA SER A 111 -43.38 12.81 37.34
C SER A 111 -42.42 13.81 36.69
N GLY A 112 -41.22 13.35 36.41
CA GLY A 112 -40.17 14.12 35.71
C GLY A 112 -38.82 13.46 35.92
N ARG A 113 -37.75 14.12 35.46
CA ARG A 113 -36.38 13.62 35.58
C ARG A 113 -35.43 14.76 35.88
N TYR A 114 -34.39 14.47 36.66
CA TYR A 114 -33.20 15.30 36.66
C TYR A 114 -32.40 14.99 35.40
N LYS A 115 -32.00 16.03 34.68
CA LYS A 115 -31.08 15.95 33.56
C LYS A 115 -29.77 16.61 33.94
N ARG A 116 -28.65 15.96 33.64
CA ARG A 116 -27.34 16.55 33.89
C ARG A 116 -27.17 17.77 32.98
N VAL A 117 -26.68 18.87 33.56
CA VAL A 117 -26.26 20.06 32.81
C VAL A 117 -24.80 19.87 32.43
N TYR A 118 -24.53 19.68 31.15
CA TYR A 118 -23.19 19.55 30.59
C TYR A 118 -23.17 20.08 29.15
N ASP A 119 -21.99 20.38 28.65
CA ASP A 119 -21.74 20.75 27.26
C ASP A 119 -20.64 19.84 26.69
N GLY A 120 -20.70 19.55 25.40
CA GLY A 120 -19.77 18.64 24.73
C GLY A 120 -20.03 17.16 24.98
N ARG A 121 -18.96 16.41 25.32
CA ARG A 121 -18.95 14.95 25.46
C ARG A 121 -19.32 14.53 26.89
N ALA A 122 -19.93 13.36 27.03
CA ALA A 122 -20.16 12.74 28.34
C ALA A 122 -18.94 11.91 28.75
N PHE A 123 -18.53 12.00 30.01
CA PHE A 123 -17.46 11.16 30.54
C PHE A 123 -17.97 9.73 30.80
N ALA A 124 -17.20 8.72 30.41
CA ALA A 124 -17.57 7.32 30.60
C ALA A 124 -17.82 6.98 32.09
N GLU A 125 -17.08 7.61 33.00
CA GLU A 125 -17.20 7.45 34.45
C GLU A 125 -18.59 7.82 34.97
N TRP A 126 -19.31 8.72 34.30
CA TRP A 126 -20.68 9.08 34.67
C TRP A 126 -21.63 7.88 34.61
N PHE A 127 -21.35 6.92 33.74
CA PHE A 127 -22.11 5.67 33.58
C PHE A 127 -21.68 4.56 34.55
N GLY A 128 -20.68 4.86 35.39
CA GLY A 128 -20.13 3.96 36.41
C GLY A 128 -18.91 3.16 35.95
N VAL A 129 -18.25 3.56 34.85
CA VAL A 129 -16.95 3.01 34.47
C VAL A 129 -15.91 3.43 35.52
N VAL A 130 -15.14 2.46 36.01
CA VAL A 130 -14.05 2.67 36.96
C VAL A 130 -12.75 2.96 36.22
N GLY A 131 -12.44 2.19 35.17
CA GLY A 131 -11.32 2.45 34.27
C GLY A 131 -9.94 2.28 34.92
N ASP A 132 -9.81 1.37 35.89
CA ASP A 132 -8.56 1.08 36.61
C ASP A 132 -7.76 -0.10 36.02
N GLY A 133 -8.24 -0.71 34.94
CA GLY A 133 -7.64 -1.87 34.28
C GLY A 133 -7.78 -3.19 35.05
N VAL A 134 -8.56 -3.22 36.13
CA VAL A 134 -8.75 -4.39 37.00
C VAL A 134 -10.23 -4.71 37.20
N THR A 135 -11.06 -3.68 37.39
CA THR A 135 -12.50 -3.80 37.56
C THR A 135 -13.15 -4.12 36.22
N ASP A 136 -14.02 -5.14 36.18
CA ASP A 136 -14.83 -5.40 34.99
C ASP A 136 -15.84 -4.26 34.76
N ASP A 137 -15.54 -3.45 33.75
CA ASP A 137 -16.32 -2.28 33.36
C ASP A 137 -17.36 -2.60 32.28
N THR A 138 -17.48 -3.85 31.82
CA THR A 138 -18.31 -4.23 30.65
C THR A 138 -19.71 -3.64 30.72
N GLY A 139 -20.47 -3.97 31.77
CA GLY A 139 -21.85 -3.51 31.89
C GLY A 139 -21.98 -2.00 32.11
N ALA A 140 -20.95 -1.33 32.64
CA ALA A 140 -20.94 0.12 32.79
C ALA A 140 -20.65 0.84 31.48
N PHE A 141 -19.69 0.32 30.72
CA PHE A 141 -19.32 0.87 29.43
C PHE A 141 -20.41 0.62 28.39
N GLU A 142 -21.03 -0.56 28.37
CA GLU A 142 -22.20 -0.84 27.51
C GLU A 142 -23.35 0.15 27.75
N ARG A 143 -23.60 0.58 29.00
CA ARG A 143 -24.58 1.64 29.28
C ARG A 143 -24.17 2.99 28.70
N ALA A 144 -22.88 3.33 28.78
CA ALA A 144 -22.35 4.54 28.17
C ALA A 144 -22.57 4.53 26.65
N VAL A 145 -22.21 3.42 26.00
CA VAL A 145 -22.42 3.22 24.55
C VAL A 145 -23.90 3.30 24.16
N ALA A 146 -24.77 2.62 24.92
CA ALA A 146 -26.21 2.58 24.65
C ALA A 146 -26.90 3.94 24.79
N SER A 147 -26.29 4.91 25.50
CA SER A 147 -26.82 6.27 25.60
C SER A 147 -26.80 7.02 24.25
N GLY A 148 -25.93 6.62 23.32
CA GLY A 148 -25.79 7.22 22.00
C GLY A 148 -25.19 8.64 21.99
N VAL A 149 -24.71 9.14 23.13
CA VAL A 149 -24.01 10.44 23.19
C VAL A 149 -22.53 10.29 22.83
N ALA A 150 -21.89 11.39 22.46
CA ALA A 150 -20.44 11.39 22.28
C ALA A 150 -19.74 11.18 23.63
N LEU A 151 -18.75 10.29 23.67
CA LEU A 151 -18.03 9.91 24.88
C LEU A 151 -16.63 10.51 24.91
N ASP A 152 -16.21 10.92 26.11
CA ASP A 152 -14.83 11.17 26.47
C ASP A 152 -14.39 10.07 27.45
N LEU A 153 -13.37 9.30 27.05
CA LEU A 153 -12.82 8.20 27.81
C LEU A 153 -11.64 8.65 28.68
N GLY A 154 -11.22 9.91 28.60
CA GLY A 154 -10.10 10.45 29.37
C GLY A 154 -8.82 9.64 29.17
N SER A 155 -8.26 9.16 30.29
CA SER A 155 -7.08 8.28 30.34
C SER A 155 -7.39 6.95 31.02
N LEU A 156 -8.66 6.52 30.96
CA LEU A 156 -9.14 5.31 31.61
C LEU A 156 -8.54 4.05 30.97
N THR A 157 -8.27 3.04 31.78
CA THR A 157 -8.06 1.67 31.29
C THR A 157 -9.31 0.85 31.58
N ILE A 158 -10.20 0.75 30.59
CA ILE A 158 -11.50 0.10 30.69
C ILE A 158 -11.32 -1.39 30.40
N LEU A 159 -11.43 -2.23 31.44
CA LEU A 159 -11.34 -3.68 31.29
C LEU A 159 -12.73 -4.24 30.96
N VAL A 160 -12.83 -5.04 29.90
CA VAL A 160 -14.09 -5.67 29.47
C VAL A 160 -13.94 -7.18 29.31
N THR A 161 -15.00 -7.92 29.61
CA THR A 161 -15.07 -9.38 29.56
C THR A 161 -15.87 -9.89 28.36
N ASN A 162 -16.54 -8.98 27.62
CA ASN A 162 -17.29 -9.28 26.40
C ASN A 162 -16.99 -8.26 25.29
N THR A 163 -17.33 -8.62 24.05
CA THR A 163 -17.29 -7.72 22.89
C THR A 163 -18.19 -6.50 23.11
N ILE A 164 -17.63 -5.31 22.97
CA ILE A 164 -18.41 -4.08 22.91
C ILE A 164 -18.96 -3.93 21.49
N SER A 165 -20.28 -4.10 21.34
CA SER A 165 -20.96 -4.03 20.05
C SER A 165 -21.69 -2.69 19.85
N LEU A 166 -21.43 -2.03 18.73
CA LEU A 166 -21.98 -0.72 18.42
C LEU A 166 -23.04 -0.86 17.33
N ALA A 167 -24.31 -0.70 17.70
CA ALA A 167 -25.43 -0.78 16.76
C ALA A 167 -25.86 0.59 16.19
N THR A 168 -25.33 1.68 16.73
CA THR A 168 -25.68 3.07 16.37
C THR A 168 -24.42 3.91 16.30
N TYR A 169 -24.51 5.08 15.66
CA TYR A 169 -23.41 6.04 15.59
C TYR A 169 -22.79 6.31 16.97
N GLN A 170 -21.46 6.28 17.01
CA GLN A 170 -20.66 6.57 18.18
C GLN A 170 -19.61 7.64 17.87
N ASN A 171 -19.27 8.45 18.85
CA ASN A 171 -18.17 9.41 18.75
C ASN A 171 -17.38 9.40 20.04
N TRP A 172 -16.20 8.79 20.03
CA TRP A 172 -15.37 8.62 21.22
C TRP A 172 -14.03 9.33 21.05
N CYS A 173 -13.56 9.98 22.12
CA CYS A 173 -12.17 10.42 22.23
C CYS A 173 -11.54 9.84 23.49
N GLY A 174 -10.25 9.52 23.44
CA GLY A 174 -9.46 9.12 24.59
C GLY A 174 -8.10 9.80 24.53
N ALA A 175 -7.76 10.61 25.52
CA ALA A 175 -6.42 11.16 25.67
C ALA A 175 -5.53 10.16 26.43
N GLY A 176 -5.26 9.01 25.79
CA GLY A 176 -4.54 7.89 26.41
C GLY A 176 -5.45 6.86 27.09
N ALA A 177 -6.72 6.81 26.73
CA ALA A 177 -7.62 5.75 27.17
C ALA A 177 -7.27 4.42 26.48
N ALA A 178 -7.45 3.32 27.20
CA ALA A 178 -7.32 1.97 26.70
C ALA A 178 -8.61 1.19 26.96
N LEU A 179 -9.18 0.59 25.92
CA LEU A 179 -10.17 -0.47 26.05
C LEU A 179 -9.41 -1.80 25.98
N LYS A 180 -9.54 -2.63 27.01
CA LYS A 180 -8.74 -3.85 27.17
C LYS A 180 -9.63 -5.06 27.41
N PHE A 181 -9.36 -6.15 26.70
CA PHE A 181 -10.03 -7.42 26.96
C PHE A 181 -9.45 -8.14 28.19
N ASP A 182 -10.30 -8.70 29.04
CA ASP A 182 -9.88 -9.66 30.05
C ASP A 182 -9.78 -11.06 29.45
N SER A 183 -8.56 -11.48 29.14
CA SER A 183 -8.28 -12.78 28.55
C SER A 183 -8.47 -13.96 29.51
N THR A 184 -8.66 -13.72 30.81
CA THR A 184 -8.86 -14.79 31.80
C THR A 184 -10.28 -15.37 31.78
N VAL A 185 -11.25 -14.65 31.22
CA VAL A 185 -12.67 -14.99 31.27
C VAL A 185 -13.11 -15.79 30.04
N LEU A 186 -12.33 -15.78 28.97
CA LEU A 186 -12.76 -16.30 27.69
C LEU A 186 -12.40 -17.78 27.48
N GLY A 187 -13.42 -18.57 27.14
CA GLY A 187 -13.22 -19.88 26.48
C GLY A 187 -12.88 -19.75 24.98
N TYR A 188 -13.12 -18.59 24.37
CA TYR A 188 -12.87 -18.29 22.95
C TYR A 188 -12.66 -16.77 22.71
N ILE A 189 -11.81 -16.40 21.76
CA ILE A 189 -11.52 -14.99 21.43
C ILE A 189 -12.61 -14.47 20.51
N LEU A 190 -13.28 -13.42 20.96
CA LEU A 190 -14.22 -12.60 20.21
C LEU A 190 -13.59 -11.22 19.94
N PRO A 191 -14.16 -10.39 19.06
CA PRO A 191 -13.64 -9.05 18.87
C PRO A 191 -13.74 -8.25 20.17
N LEU A 192 -12.75 -7.39 20.43
CA LEU A 192 -12.87 -6.40 21.51
C LEU A 192 -13.96 -5.38 21.17
N LEU A 193 -13.92 -4.88 19.94
CA LEU A 193 -14.87 -3.90 19.43
C LEU A 193 -15.49 -4.39 18.12
N ASN A 194 -16.81 -4.43 18.06
CA ASN A 194 -17.56 -4.68 16.83
C ASN A 194 -18.38 -3.44 16.45
N VAL A 195 -17.94 -2.72 15.41
CA VAL A 195 -18.67 -1.58 14.83
C VAL A 195 -19.65 -2.14 13.81
N ASP A 196 -20.87 -2.44 14.24
CA ASP A 196 -21.88 -3.09 13.42
C ASP A 196 -22.43 -2.13 12.35
N VAL A 197 -23.10 -2.68 11.34
CA VAL A 197 -23.59 -1.95 10.15
C VAL A 197 -24.45 -0.72 10.47
N GLY A 198 -25.12 -0.70 11.63
CA GLY A 198 -25.93 0.44 12.09
C GLY A 198 -25.13 1.60 12.67
N ALA A 199 -23.86 1.41 12.98
CA ALA A 199 -22.95 2.41 13.53
C ALA A 199 -22.20 3.22 12.45
N ALA A 200 -22.84 3.41 11.28
CA ALA A 200 -22.25 4.18 10.18
C ALA A 200 -21.92 5.61 10.62
N GLY A 201 -20.79 6.13 10.14
CA GLY A 201 -20.29 7.46 10.49
C GLY A 201 -19.51 7.54 11.80
N SER A 202 -19.38 6.45 12.56
CA SER A 202 -18.75 6.48 13.89
C SER A 202 -17.30 6.97 13.85
N GLN A 203 -16.88 7.65 14.92
CA GLN A 203 -15.56 8.27 15.03
C GLN A 203 -14.88 7.87 16.33
N PHE A 204 -13.61 7.47 16.23
CA PHE A 204 -12.78 7.06 17.36
C PHE A 204 -11.46 7.80 17.28
N GLU A 205 -11.10 8.49 18.37
CA GLU A 205 -9.88 9.30 18.40
C GLU A 205 -9.01 8.99 19.63
N GLY A 206 -7.72 8.67 19.42
CA GLY A 206 -6.72 8.58 20.50
C GLY A 206 -6.86 7.37 21.44
N ILE A 207 -7.68 6.39 21.07
CA ILE A 207 -7.99 5.22 21.90
C ILE A 207 -7.01 4.07 21.59
N GLU A 208 -6.51 3.42 22.63
CA GLU A 208 -5.85 2.13 22.55
C GLU A 208 -6.87 0.98 22.69
N PHE A 209 -6.77 -0.01 21.82
CA PHE A 209 -7.54 -1.24 21.83
C PHE A 209 -6.56 -2.39 22.07
N ASP A 210 -6.52 -2.89 23.31
CA ASP A 210 -5.67 -4.01 23.70
C ASP A 210 -6.51 -5.29 23.73
N HIS A 211 -6.35 -6.12 22.71
CA HIS A 211 -7.06 -7.39 22.64
C HIS A 211 -6.59 -8.37 23.73
N ASN A 212 -5.40 -8.13 24.29
CA ASN A 212 -4.80 -8.93 25.37
C ASN A 212 -4.73 -10.44 25.04
N ALA A 213 -4.52 -10.78 23.76
CA ALA A 213 -4.55 -12.15 23.29
C ALA A 213 -3.21 -12.90 23.46
N SER A 214 -2.19 -12.24 24.01
CA SER A 214 -0.87 -12.83 24.21
C SER A 214 -0.93 -14.01 25.20
N GLY A 215 -0.45 -15.17 24.76
CA GLY A 215 -0.41 -16.38 25.60
C GLY A 215 -1.78 -17.01 25.88
N VAL A 216 -2.84 -16.53 25.23
CA VAL A 216 -4.11 -17.23 25.19
C VAL A 216 -3.91 -18.49 24.35
N ASP A 217 -4.38 -19.64 24.82
CA ASP A 217 -4.31 -20.90 24.07
C ASP A 217 -5.74 -21.33 23.78
N GLN A 218 -6.09 -21.51 22.50
CA GLN A 218 -7.47 -21.84 22.11
C GLN A 218 -7.55 -23.03 21.18
N ALA A 219 -8.40 -23.98 21.58
CA ALA A 219 -9.00 -24.92 20.65
C ALA A 219 -9.82 -24.11 19.65
N SER A 220 -9.31 -23.96 18.43
CA SER A 220 -9.85 -23.03 17.46
C SER A 220 -11.37 -23.25 17.29
N LEU A 221 -12.15 -22.18 17.42
CA LEU A 221 -13.52 -22.14 16.91
C LEU A 221 -13.54 -22.14 15.37
N SER A 222 -12.42 -22.35 14.69
CA SER A 222 -12.28 -22.04 13.27
C SER A 222 -12.98 -23.04 12.35
N ASN A 223 -13.69 -24.03 12.87
CA ASN A 223 -14.70 -24.79 12.13
C ASN A 223 -16.12 -24.20 12.23
N GLN A 224 -16.34 -23.15 13.04
CA GLN A 224 -17.64 -22.52 13.26
C GLN A 224 -17.66 -20.99 13.18
N VAL A 225 -16.52 -20.31 13.34
CA VAL A 225 -16.45 -18.84 13.31
C VAL A 225 -15.32 -18.39 12.38
N ALA A 226 -15.61 -17.46 11.46
CA ALA A 226 -14.63 -16.94 10.51
C ALA A 226 -13.51 -16.23 11.28
N MET A 227 -12.28 -16.35 10.79
CA MET A 227 -11.07 -15.77 11.38
C MET A 227 -11.24 -14.29 11.74
N TRP A 228 -12.01 -13.57 10.92
CA TRP A 228 -12.32 -12.17 11.13
C TRP A 228 -13.03 -11.85 12.48
N TRP A 229 -13.80 -12.79 13.04
CA TRP A 229 -14.40 -12.60 14.36
C TRP A 229 -13.41 -12.76 15.52
N GLN A 230 -12.13 -12.95 15.23
CA GLN A 230 -11.04 -13.03 16.21
C GLN A 230 -10.08 -11.83 16.08
N CYS A 231 -10.47 -10.81 15.32
CA CYS A 231 -9.72 -9.55 15.20
C CYS A 231 -10.01 -8.65 16.41
N CYS A 232 -9.08 -7.75 16.78
CA CYS A 232 -9.29 -6.85 17.91
C CYS A 232 -10.45 -5.88 17.64
N VAL A 233 -10.37 -5.14 16.53
CA VAL A 233 -11.41 -4.22 16.09
C VAL A 233 -11.98 -4.70 14.77
N VAL A 234 -13.29 -4.90 14.76
CA VAL A 234 -14.04 -5.27 13.57
C VAL A 234 -14.91 -4.10 13.14
N ASN A 235 -14.65 -3.52 11.97
CA ASN A 235 -15.49 -2.49 11.39
C ASN A 235 -16.33 -3.04 10.24
N GLN A 236 -17.66 -3.01 10.41
CA GLN A 236 -18.65 -3.38 9.41
C GLN A 236 -19.50 -2.22 8.91
N ALA A 237 -19.32 -1.03 9.48
CA ALA A 237 -20.11 0.14 9.16
C ALA A 237 -19.40 1.06 8.16
N ASN A 238 -20.21 1.73 7.33
CA ASN A 238 -19.69 2.69 6.36
C ASN A 238 -19.24 3.98 7.03
N HIS A 239 -18.29 4.69 6.41
CA HIS A 239 -17.84 6.02 6.83
C HIS A 239 -17.32 6.08 8.28
N VAL A 240 -16.70 5.01 8.76
CA VAL A 240 -16.11 4.99 10.11
C VAL A 240 -14.70 5.56 10.06
N THR A 241 -14.36 6.40 11.03
CA THR A 241 -13.03 6.99 11.17
C THR A 241 -12.37 6.51 12.46
N PHE A 242 -11.15 5.99 12.32
CA PHE A 242 -10.21 5.79 13.41
C PHE A 242 -9.05 6.79 13.22
N ALA A 243 -8.83 7.65 14.21
CA ALA A 243 -7.80 8.68 14.17
C ALA A 243 -6.90 8.55 15.40
N ASN A 244 -5.57 8.48 15.21
CA ASN A 244 -4.62 8.36 16.31
C ASN A 244 -4.84 7.12 17.21
N CYS A 245 -5.60 6.11 16.73
CA CYS A 245 -5.90 4.91 17.50
C CYS A 245 -4.75 3.90 17.45
N THR A 246 -4.62 3.11 18.51
CA THR A 246 -3.65 2.01 18.56
C THR A 246 -4.36 0.69 18.80
N VAL A 247 -3.99 -0.38 18.09
CA VAL A 247 -4.39 -1.77 18.39
C VAL A 247 -3.16 -2.57 18.79
N ARG A 248 -3.29 -3.43 19.80
CA ARG A 248 -2.19 -4.28 20.27
C ARG A 248 -2.66 -5.68 20.63
N ASN A 249 -1.72 -6.62 20.58
CA ASN A 249 -1.87 -7.99 21.05
C ASN A 249 -3.08 -8.72 20.44
N ALA A 250 -3.41 -8.43 19.18
CA ALA A 250 -4.56 -9.04 18.54
C ALA A 250 -4.31 -10.52 18.22
N TRP A 251 -5.30 -11.36 18.47
CA TRP A 251 -5.25 -12.77 18.11
C TRP A 251 -5.09 -12.98 16.61
N ASP A 252 -6.02 -12.44 15.82
CA ASP A 252 -5.89 -12.34 14.36
C ASP A 252 -5.48 -10.89 14.02
N SER A 253 -6.29 -10.17 13.25
CA SER A 253 -5.92 -8.84 12.78
C SER A 253 -6.18 -7.77 13.84
N GLY A 254 -5.36 -6.72 13.85
CA GLY A 254 -5.54 -5.56 14.73
C GLY A 254 -6.82 -4.81 14.37
N PHE A 255 -6.81 -4.14 13.22
CA PHE A 255 -8.02 -3.60 12.60
C PHE A 255 -8.46 -4.53 11.47
N ALA A 256 -9.74 -4.88 11.44
CA ALA A 256 -10.33 -5.65 10.35
C ALA A 256 -11.57 -4.94 9.82
N ASN A 257 -11.43 -4.39 8.62
CA ASN A 257 -12.46 -3.61 7.93
C ASN A 257 -13.18 -4.47 6.91
N GLY A 258 -14.34 -5.02 7.22
CA GLY A 258 -15.10 -5.89 6.30
C GLY A 258 -16.56 -5.92 6.71
N ARG A 259 -17.47 -6.50 5.91
CA ARG A 259 -18.83 -6.81 6.37
C ARG A 259 -19.09 -8.31 6.27
N VAL A 260 -19.56 -8.97 7.34
CA VAL A 260 -19.93 -10.38 7.27
C VAL A 260 -21.44 -10.49 7.23
N ALA A 261 -21.96 -11.31 6.32
CA ALA A 261 -23.27 -11.88 6.50
C ALA A 261 -23.12 -13.18 7.30
N VAL A 262 -23.61 -13.19 8.54
CA VAL A 262 -23.75 -14.42 9.31
C VAL A 262 -25.02 -15.13 8.83
N THR A 263 -24.86 -16.36 8.36
CA THR A 263 -25.95 -17.27 8.00
C THR A 263 -25.82 -18.55 8.82
N GLY A 264 -26.92 -19.27 9.05
CA GLY A 264 -26.95 -20.43 9.94
C GLY A 264 -27.18 -20.07 11.41
N ASP A 265 -27.40 -21.08 12.25
CA ASP A 265 -27.72 -20.92 13.68
C ASP A 265 -26.69 -21.61 14.60
N GLY A 266 -25.62 -22.17 14.02
CA GLY A 266 -24.58 -22.89 14.74
C GLY A 266 -25.00 -24.30 15.19
N SER A 267 -26.21 -24.75 14.84
CA SER A 267 -26.62 -26.12 15.07
C SER A 267 -25.89 -27.07 14.12
N VAL A 268 -25.80 -28.34 14.51
CA VAL A 268 -25.13 -29.41 13.74
C VAL A 268 -25.68 -29.56 12.31
N GLY A 269 -26.91 -29.09 12.03
CA GLY A 269 -27.53 -29.10 10.71
C GLY A 269 -27.50 -27.76 9.95
N SER A 270 -27.06 -26.69 10.59
CA SER A 270 -27.03 -25.33 10.02
C SER A 270 -25.83 -24.57 10.62
N PRO A 271 -24.60 -25.02 10.30
CA PRO A 271 -23.39 -24.39 10.83
C PRO A 271 -23.37 -22.92 10.43
N LEU A 272 -22.79 -22.08 11.30
CA LEU A 272 -22.59 -20.69 10.98
C LEU A 272 -21.72 -20.58 9.73
N SER A 273 -22.31 -20.07 8.65
CA SER A 273 -21.63 -19.73 7.40
C SER A 273 -21.51 -18.22 7.34
N LEU A 274 -20.27 -17.76 7.20
CA LEU A 274 -19.91 -16.36 7.21
C LEU A 274 -19.41 -16.02 5.81
N SER A 275 -20.17 -15.22 5.07
CA SER A 275 -19.73 -14.73 3.76
C SER A 275 -19.40 -13.26 3.86
N ALA A 276 -18.19 -12.87 3.46
CA ALA A 276 -17.85 -11.48 3.24
C ALA A 276 -18.88 -10.88 2.27
N VAL A 277 -19.35 -9.68 2.58
CA VAL A 277 -20.26 -8.93 1.71
C VAL A 277 -19.38 -8.03 0.82
N PRO A 278 -19.26 -8.35 -0.49
CA PRO A 278 -18.36 -7.64 -1.39
C PRO A 278 -18.52 -6.12 -1.35
N GLY A 279 -17.39 -5.43 -1.24
CA GLY A 279 -17.33 -3.96 -1.26
C GLY A 279 -17.77 -3.27 0.03
N PHE A 280 -18.09 -3.99 1.11
CA PHE A 280 -18.48 -3.40 2.39
C PHE A 280 -17.49 -3.70 3.53
N PRO A 281 -17.29 -2.75 4.46
CA PRO A 281 -17.87 -1.40 4.47
C PRO A 281 -17.23 -0.49 3.43
N GLU A 282 -17.91 0.61 3.13
CA GLU A 282 -17.41 1.65 2.23
C GLU A 282 -16.79 2.80 3.02
N ALA A 283 -15.69 3.35 2.49
CA ALA A 283 -15.11 4.63 2.92
C ALA A 283 -14.74 4.69 4.42
N ALA A 284 -14.19 3.60 4.95
CA ALA A 284 -13.52 3.63 6.25
C ALA A 284 -12.20 4.39 6.16
N ILE A 285 -11.85 5.16 7.19
CA ILE A 285 -10.64 5.98 7.27
C ILE A 285 -9.85 5.58 8.50
N PHE A 286 -8.58 5.27 8.30
CA PHE A 286 -7.60 5.02 9.35
C PHE A 286 -6.48 6.06 9.19
N ASP A 287 -6.45 7.05 10.07
CA ASP A 287 -5.46 8.14 10.02
C ASP A 287 -4.57 8.12 11.26
N ASN A 288 -3.25 8.06 11.04
CA ASN A 288 -2.23 7.98 12.08
C ASN A 288 -2.48 6.83 13.08
N CYS A 289 -3.06 5.73 12.62
CA CYS A 289 -3.31 4.55 13.43
C CYS A 289 -2.07 3.67 13.57
N ARG A 290 -2.00 2.90 14.66
CA ARG A 290 -0.87 2.00 14.94
C ARG A 290 -1.35 0.59 15.26
N ALA A 291 -0.64 -0.42 14.77
CA ALA A 291 -0.88 -1.81 15.09
C ALA A 291 0.41 -2.47 15.59
N PHE A 292 0.34 -3.19 16.71
CA PHE A 292 1.48 -3.85 17.34
C PHE A 292 1.15 -5.29 17.71
N ASP A 293 2.08 -6.20 17.44
CA ASP A 293 2.02 -7.58 17.95
C ASP A 293 0.66 -8.24 17.64
N CYS A 294 0.20 -8.15 16.39
CA CYS A 294 -1.05 -8.74 15.92
C CYS A 294 -0.80 -10.07 15.19
N GLY A 295 -1.81 -10.94 15.15
CA GLY A 295 -1.72 -12.29 14.60
C GLY A 295 -1.14 -13.29 15.61
N LEU A 296 -1.35 -13.09 16.91
CA LEU A 296 -0.77 -13.94 17.96
C LEU A 296 -1.39 -15.35 18.04
N GLY A 297 -2.53 -15.57 17.39
CA GLY A 297 -3.25 -16.83 17.41
C GLY A 297 -2.68 -17.89 16.48
N ASP A 298 -2.59 -19.13 16.96
CA ASP A 298 -2.31 -20.28 16.12
C ASP A 298 -3.62 -20.84 15.53
N HIS A 299 -3.73 -20.88 14.20
CA HIS A 299 -4.92 -21.40 13.52
C HIS A 299 -4.70 -22.85 13.09
N HIS A 300 -5.36 -23.79 13.79
CA HIS A 300 -5.17 -25.24 13.57
C HIS A 300 -6.03 -25.89 12.47
N THR A 301 -7.02 -25.20 11.87
CA THR A 301 -8.11 -25.91 11.13
C THR A 301 -8.23 -25.60 9.64
N TYR A 302 -7.59 -24.55 9.11
CA TYR A 302 -7.66 -24.19 7.68
C TYR A 302 -6.37 -24.47 6.90
N GLY A 303 -5.69 -25.58 7.23
CA GLY A 303 -4.46 -25.99 6.58
C GLY A 303 -3.40 -26.42 7.59
N PRO A 304 -2.12 -26.48 7.19
CA PRO A 304 -1.03 -26.60 8.16
C PRO A 304 -1.07 -25.44 9.15
N GLU A 305 -0.78 -25.76 10.41
CA GLU A 305 -0.73 -24.83 11.55
C GLU A 305 0.08 -23.58 11.20
N GLY A 306 -0.38 -22.43 11.70
CA GLY A 306 0.23 -21.15 11.38
C GLY A 306 -0.52 -19.98 11.98
N PHE A 307 0.24 -18.90 12.12
CA PHE A 307 -0.26 -17.61 12.57
C PHE A 307 -0.80 -16.81 11.38
N TYR A 308 -2.00 -16.28 11.54
CA TYR A 308 -2.65 -15.44 10.55
C TYR A 308 -3.06 -14.15 11.24
N GLY A 309 -2.84 -13.01 10.57
CA GLY A 309 -3.32 -11.74 11.06
C GLY A 309 -2.48 -10.56 10.64
N ASN A 310 -3.19 -9.51 10.25
CA ASN A 310 -2.61 -8.27 9.77
C ASN A 310 -2.67 -7.21 10.85
N GLY A 311 -1.76 -6.23 10.83
CA GLY A 311 -1.98 -5.00 11.58
C GLY A 311 -3.27 -4.31 11.13
N PHE A 312 -3.45 -4.23 9.81
CA PHE A 312 -4.62 -3.66 9.16
C PHE A 312 -5.11 -4.58 8.04
N GLY A 313 -6.27 -5.20 8.22
CA GLY A 313 -6.94 -6.02 7.23
C GLY A 313 -8.10 -5.27 6.56
N ASN A 314 -8.14 -5.27 5.23
CA ASN A 314 -9.20 -4.69 4.43
C ASN A 314 -9.98 -5.76 3.63
N GLY A 315 -11.28 -5.78 3.83
CA GLY A 315 -12.32 -6.42 3.02
C GLY A 315 -13.33 -5.43 2.42
N GLY A 316 -13.22 -4.15 2.78
CA GLY A 316 -14.12 -3.09 2.33
C GLY A 316 -13.68 -2.40 1.04
N SER A 317 -14.50 -1.46 0.58
CA SER A 317 -14.21 -0.64 -0.59
C SER A 317 -13.90 0.81 -0.20
N ARG A 318 -13.14 1.51 -1.06
CA ARG A 318 -12.74 2.92 -0.88
C ARG A 318 -12.13 3.21 0.50
N THR A 319 -11.42 2.24 1.07
CA THR A 319 -10.82 2.39 2.40
C THR A 319 -9.54 3.22 2.31
N GLU A 320 -9.34 4.14 3.25
CA GLU A 320 -8.16 4.98 3.32
C GLU A 320 -7.31 4.63 4.53
N TYR A 321 -6.04 4.31 4.29
CA TYR A 321 -5.00 4.21 5.30
C TYR A 321 -4.01 5.36 5.08
N ALA A 322 -3.93 6.27 6.04
CA ALA A 322 -3.04 7.42 5.99
C ALA A 322 -2.13 7.41 7.23
N ASN A 323 -0.82 7.57 7.02
CA ASN A 323 0.17 7.71 8.10
C ASN A 323 0.17 6.55 9.12
N CYS A 324 -0.32 5.38 8.72
CA CYS A 324 -0.46 4.23 9.62
C CYS A 324 0.87 3.48 9.82
N TYR A 325 1.04 2.88 10.98
CA TYR A 325 2.24 2.11 11.34
C TYR A 325 1.87 0.71 11.85
N ALA A 326 2.41 -0.34 11.23
CA ALA A 326 2.29 -1.71 11.73
C ALA A 326 3.68 -2.23 12.12
N LYS A 327 3.82 -2.77 13.33
CA LYS A 327 5.08 -3.37 13.81
C LYS A 327 4.85 -4.74 14.42
N ARG A 328 5.69 -5.71 14.05
CA ARG A 328 5.66 -7.08 14.63
C ARG A 328 4.28 -7.75 14.50
N CYS A 329 3.55 -7.43 13.44
CA CYS A 329 2.34 -8.15 13.05
C CYS A 329 2.72 -9.25 12.05
N TYR A 330 1.97 -10.35 11.99
CA TYR A 330 2.26 -11.41 11.00
C TYR A 330 2.08 -10.96 9.54
N GLY A 331 1.13 -10.07 9.29
CA GLY A 331 1.07 -9.21 8.11
C GLY A 331 0.96 -7.74 8.50
N GLY A 332 1.45 -6.83 7.65
CA GLY A 332 1.33 -5.40 7.90
C GLY A 332 -0.03 -4.84 7.53
N ILE A 333 -0.15 -4.36 6.29
CA ILE A 333 -1.39 -3.83 5.72
C ILE A 333 -1.79 -4.72 4.55
N ALA A 334 -3.01 -5.23 4.59
CA ALA A 334 -3.44 -6.22 3.63
C ALA A 334 -4.88 -6.02 3.13
N GLY A 335 -5.11 -6.32 1.85
CA GLY A 335 -6.42 -6.31 1.20
C GLY A 335 -6.89 -7.70 0.84
N GLU A 336 -7.42 -8.46 1.82
CA GLU A 336 -7.57 -9.94 1.75
C GLU A 336 -8.98 -10.48 1.76
N PHE A 337 -9.97 -9.67 2.11
CA PHE A 337 -11.24 -10.21 2.55
C PHE A 337 -12.37 -9.96 1.56
N GLY A 338 -12.30 -10.63 0.41
CA GLY A 338 -13.44 -10.81 -0.50
C GLY A 338 -13.42 -10.00 -1.78
N ALA A 339 -14.26 -10.42 -2.73
CA ALA A 339 -14.42 -9.74 -4.02
C ALA A 339 -14.62 -8.23 -3.81
N VAL A 340 -13.86 -7.41 -4.54
CA VAL A 340 -14.03 -5.94 -4.61
C VAL A 340 -13.41 -5.14 -3.45
N THR A 341 -12.31 -5.61 -2.82
CA THR A 341 -11.57 -4.73 -1.89
C THR A 341 -10.90 -3.58 -2.65
N SER A 342 -10.96 -2.35 -2.16
CA SER A 342 -10.26 -1.22 -2.79
C SER A 342 -9.89 -0.16 -1.79
N GLY A 343 -8.85 0.60 -2.09
CA GLY A 343 -8.42 1.65 -1.18
C GLY A 343 -7.22 2.47 -1.60
N THR A 344 -6.93 3.46 -0.77
CA THR A 344 -5.74 4.30 -0.82
C THR A 344 -4.88 4.00 0.41
N VAL A 345 -3.57 3.87 0.21
CA VAL A 345 -2.60 3.65 1.28
C VAL A 345 -1.48 4.68 1.12
N THR A 346 -1.37 5.62 2.06
CA THR A 346 -0.49 6.78 1.92
C THR A 346 0.39 6.96 3.14
N ASN A 347 1.71 7.07 2.92
CA ASN A 347 2.71 7.30 3.96
C ASN A 347 2.66 6.28 5.11
N CYS A 348 2.24 5.04 4.81
CA CYS A 348 2.19 3.97 5.80
C CYS A 348 3.53 3.25 5.90
N VAL A 349 3.83 2.75 7.09
CA VAL A 349 5.06 2.00 7.36
C VAL A 349 4.73 0.65 7.99
N VAL A 350 5.29 -0.40 7.43
CA VAL A 350 5.29 -1.74 8.01
C VAL A 350 6.72 -2.11 8.38
N ASP A 351 6.91 -2.49 9.63
CA ASP A 351 8.21 -2.74 10.24
C ASP A 351 8.22 -4.11 10.94
N GLU A 352 9.19 -4.96 10.61
CA GLU A 352 9.39 -6.25 11.29
C GLU A 352 8.15 -7.17 11.26
N SER A 353 7.48 -7.38 10.12
CA SER A 353 6.42 -8.40 10.07
C SER A 353 6.96 -9.80 10.34
N LEU A 354 6.18 -10.61 11.07
CA LEU A 354 6.62 -11.88 11.63
C LEU A 354 6.34 -13.08 10.71
N SER A 355 7.13 -14.14 10.84
CA SER A 355 6.86 -15.46 10.24
C SER A 355 6.75 -16.51 11.34
N GLY A 356 5.80 -17.42 11.23
CA GLY A 356 5.47 -18.43 12.24
C GLY A 356 4.84 -19.69 11.66
N GLY A 357 5.04 -19.98 10.37
CA GLY A 357 4.54 -21.19 9.73
C GLY A 357 4.63 -21.14 8.21
N PRO A 358 4.30 -22.24 7.53
CA PRO A 358 4.35 -22.34 6.06
C PRO A 358 3.38 -21.38 5.35
N GLN A 359 2.32 -20.91 6.03
CA GLN A 359 1.34 -19.97 5.46
C GLN A 359 1.49 -18.53 5.93
N SER A 360 2.18 -18.28 7.04
CA SER A 360 2.45 -16.91 7.49
C SER A 360 3.56 -16.34 6.60
N LEU A 361 3.18 -15.63 5.55
CA LEU A 361 4.14 -15.15 4.57
C LEU A 361 5.00 -14.00 5.11
N GLY A 362 4.69 -13.43 6.28
CA GLY A 362 5.46 -12.33 6.87
C GLY A 362 5.45 -11.10 5.99
N LEU A 363 4.33 -10.81 5.32
CA LEU A 363 4.27 -9.80 4.27
C LEU A 363 4.18 -8.40 4.86
N GLY A 364 4.86 -7.45 4.22
CA GLY A 364 4.71 -6.03 4.54
C GLY A 364 3.34 -5.53 4.11
N PHE A 365 3.18 -5.37 2.79
CA PHE A 365 1.94 -4.98 2.15
C PHE A 365 1.49 -6.08 1.20
N TRP A 366 0.23 -6.47 1.29
CA TRP A 366 -0.34 -7.47 0.39
C TRP A 366 -1.69 -7.01 -0.16
N PHE A 367 -1.83 -7.03 -1.48
CA PHE A 367 -3.04 -6.56 -2.17
C PHE A 367 -3.62 -7.74 -2.94
N GLY A 368 -4.61 -8.39 -2.33
CA GLY A 368 -5.25 -9.61 -2.81
C GLY A 368 -6.36 -9.39 -3.81
N ASP A 369 -7.11 -8.30 -3.69
CA ASP A 369 -8.31 -8.04 -4.49
C ASP A 369 -8.40 -6.56 -4.89
N GLY A 370 -9.16 -6.25 -5.93
CA GLY A 370 -9.50 -4.92 -6.43
C GLY A 370 -8.36 -3.90 -6.57
N PRO A 371 -8.69 -2.66 -6.96
CA PRO A 371 -7.70 -1.63 -7.23
C PRO A 371 -7.21 -0.94 -5.96
N TYR A 372 -5.89 -0.87 -5.80
CA TYR A 372 -5.23 -0.08 -4.75
C TYR A 372 -4.36 1.02 -5.33
N THR A 373 -4.39 2.20 -4.69
CA THR A 373 -3.40 3.26 -4.91
C THR A 373 -2.52 3.38 -3.67
N VAL A 374 -1.22 3.18 -3.81
CA VAL A 374 -0.27 3.11 -2.69
C VAL A 374 0.82 4.14 -2.93
N THR A 375 1.01 5.09 -2.02
CA THR A 375 1.96 6.20 -2.21
C THR A 375 2.84 6.40 -0.98
N GLY A 376 4.15 6.53 -1.17
CA GLY A 376 5.08 6.90 -0.10
C GLY A 376 5.20 5.89 1.04
N CYS A 377 4.80 4.64 0.80
CA CYS A 377 4.77 3.61 1.83
C CYS A 377 6.11 2.89 1.96
N ILE A 378 6.40 2.36 3.16
CA ILE A 378 7.67 1.69 3.46
C ILE A 378 7.41 0.31 4.07
N ALA A 379 8.00 -0.73 3.50
CA ALA A 379 8.07 -2.07 4.07
C ALA A 379 9.52 -2.39 4.44
N MET A 380 9.79 -2.58 5.73
CA MET A 380 11.14 -2.86 6.20
C MET A 380 11.22 -4.01 7.18
N PHE A 381 12.30 -4.78 7.08
CA PHE A 381 12.61 -5.91 7.97
C PHE A 381 11.50 -6.96 8.07
N CYS A 382 10.59 -6.99 7.10
CA CYS A 382 9.53 -7.98 7.02
C CYS A 382 10.14 -9.36 6.86
N ALA A 383 9.65 -10.39 7.56
CA ALA A 383 10.14 -11.76 7.36
C ALA A 383 9.90 -12.28 5.93
N GLY A 384 8.88 -11.76 5.26
CA GLY A 384 8.48 -12.08 3.89
C GLY A 384 8.90 -11.07 2.84
N ALA A 385 8.03 -10.90 1.84
CA ALA A 385 8.17 -9.87 0.83
C ALA A 385 7.71 -8.50 1.35
N GLY A 386 8.31 -7.44 0.83
CA GLY A 386 7.95 -6.06 1.20
C GLY A 386 6.55 -5.67 0.69
N PHE A 387 6.34 -5.71 -0.62
CA PHE A 387 5.08 -5.41 -1.29
C PHE A 387 4.69 -6.55 -2.22
N THR A 388 3.43 -6.97 -2.17
CA THR A 388 2.89 -8.01 -3.05
C THR A 388 1.54 -7.57 -3.61
N VAL A 389 1.45 -7.54 -4.94
CA VAL A 389 0.18 -7.44 -5.67
C VAL A 389 -0.14 -8.85 -6.15
N ALA A 390 -1.10 -9.51 -5.50
CA ALA A 390 -1.41 -10.91 -5.76
C ALA A 390 -2.05 -11.11 -7.14
N ASP A 391 -1.98 -12.34 -7.65
CA ASP A 391 -2.63 -12.79 -8.88
C ASP A 391 -4.17 -12.70 -8.87
N THR A 392 -4.76 -12.61 -7.68
CA THR A 392 -6.19 -12.38 -7.47
C THR A 392 -6.60 -10.90 -7.55
N SER A 393 -5.65 -9.94 -7.50
CA SER A 393 -5.94 -8.49 -7.51
C SER A 393 -6.59 -8.04 -8.83
N ASP A 394 -7.21 -6.85 -8.88
CA ASP A 394 -7.59 -6.18 -10.15
C ASP A 394 -6.48 -5.23 -10.67
N GLY A 395 -5.31 -5.26 -10.03
CA GLY A 395 -4.17 -4.40 -10.31
C GLY A 395 -3.95 -3.36 -9.22
N ALA A 396 -2.77 -2.76 -9.18
CA ALA A 396 -2.46 -1.71 -8.21
C ALA A 396 -1.52 -0.65 -8.79
N ALA A 397 -1.62 0.57 -8.29
CA ALA A 397 -0.73 1.68 -8.62
C ALA A 397 0.12 2.04 -7.40
N LEU A 398 1.40 1.66 -7.42
CA LEU A 398 2.36 1.93 -6.35
C LEU A 398 3.29 3.08 -6.79
N SER A 399 3.43 4.12 -5.97
CA SER A 399 4.25 5.29 -6.26
C SER A 399 5.17 5.63 -5.08
N ASN A 400 6.46 5.83 -5.36
CA ASN A 400 7.46 6.22 -4.35
C ASN A 400 7.50 5.31 -3.12
N CYS A 401 7.26 4.01 -3.30
CA CYS A 401 7.28 3.03 -2.22
C CYS A 401 8.70 2.48 -1.99
N TYR A 402 9.02 2.12 -0.75
CA TYR A 402 10.35 1.69 -0.33
C TYR A 402 10.34 0.31 0.33
N ALA A 403 11.01 -0.67 -0.26
CA ALA A 403 11.18 -2.01 0.32
C ALA A 403 12.62 -2.19 0.78
N TYR A 404 12.85 -2.40 2.08
CA TYR A 404 14.18 -2.44 2.67
C TYR A 404 14.42 -3.65 3.58
N ALA A 405 15.50 -4.38 3.34
CA ALA A 405 15.94 -5.44 4.25
C ALA A 405 14.84 -6.48 4.59
N ASN A 406 13.93 -6.72 3.65
CA ASN A 406 12.91 -7.75 3.81
C ASN A 406 13.53 -9.14 3.59
N GLY A 407 12.97 -10.15 4.24
CA GLY A 407 13.43 -11.52 4.21
C GLY A 407 13.41 -12.11 2.81
N ARG A 408 12.40 -11.77 2.01
CA ARG A 408 12.23 -12.25 0.63
C ARG A 408 12.30 -11.12 -0.39
N GLU A 409 11.41 -11.12 -1.38
CA GLU A 409 11.37 -10.12 -2.44
C GLU A 409 11.09 -8.69 -1.93
N GLY A 410 11.53 -7.68 -2.68
CA GLY A 410 11.12 -6.29 -2.41
C GLY A 410 9.70 -6.03 -2.87
N PHE A 411 9.45 -6.24 -4.16
CA PHE A 411 8.16 -6.07 -4.82
C PHE A 411 7.81 -7.32 -5.65
N VAL A 412 6.58 -7.81 -5.49
CA VAL A 412 6.03 -8.91 -6.29
C VAL A 412 4.79 -8.41 -7.03
N VAL A 413 4.76 -8.59 -8.34
CA VAL A 413 3.65 -8.27 -9.24
C VAL A 413 3.13 -9.58 -9.82
N GLY A 414 2.00 -10.06 -9.31
CA GLY A 414 1.31 -11.26 -9.78
C GLY A 414 0.17 -10.97 -10.76
N LYS A 415 -0.15 -9.69 -11.03
CA LYS A 415 -1.32 -9.29 -11.81
C LYS A 415 -1.04 -8.28 -12.92
N SER A 416 -1.83 -8.39 -13.97
CA SER A 416 -2.05 -7.37 -15.00
C SER A 416 -2.43 -5.98 -14.46
N ASN A 417 -2.26 -4.96 -15.29
CA ASN A 417 -2.62 -3.56 -15.02
C ASN A 417 -1.98 -2.97 -13.74
N THR A 418 -0.84 -3.54 -13.31
CA THR A 418 -0.11 -3.08 -12.14
C THR A 418 0.97 -2.09 -12.53
N THR A 419 1.01 -0.91 -11.91
CA THR A 419 2.01 0.14 -12.19
C THR A 419 2.83 0.45 -10.95
N LEU A 420 4.16 0.40 -11.07
CA LEU A 420 5.11 0.84 -10.05
C LEU A 420 5.90 2.05 -10.58
N THR A 421 5.81 3.18 -9.89
CA THR A 421 6.52 4.42 -10.26
C THR A 421 7.46 4.85 -9.14
N GLY A 422 8.74 5.07 -9.44
CA GLY A 422 9.72 5.58 -8.45
C GLY A 422 9.94 4.68 -7.24
N CYS A 423 9.56 3.39 -7.31
CA CYS A 423 9.69 2.45 -6.20
C CYS A 423 11.14 1.96 -6.06
N ILE A 424 11.60 1.76 -4.83
CA ILE A 424 12.98 1.34 -4.55
C ILE A 424 13.00 0.09 -3.69
N ALA A 425 13.72 -0.93 -4.14
CA ALA A 425 14.03 -2.14 -3.39
C ALA A 425 15.50 -2.15 -2.99
N ARG A 426 15.81 -2.19 -1.68
CA ARG A 426 17.19 -2.15 -1.18
C ARG A 426 17.49 -3.29 -0.23
N ASN A 427 18.56 -4.03 -0.52
CA ASN A 427 19.08 -5.11 0.32
C ASN A 427 18.00 -6.08 0.85
N ASN A 428 17.02 -6.49 0.05
CA ASN A 428 16.08 -7.55 0.46
C ASN A 428 16.78 -8.92 0.33
N SER A 429 16.02 -10.02 0.39
CA SER A 429 16.53 -11.39 0.48
C SER A 429 17.32 -11.65 1.78
N GLN A 430 16.84 -11.15 2.92
CA GLN A 430 17.49 -11.32 4.23
C GLN A 430 17.26 -12.70 4.88
N GLU A 431 16.20 -13.42 4.53
CA GLU A 431 15.90 -14.77 5.02
C GLU A 431 16.97 -15.75 4.53
N THR A 432 17.30 -15.68 3.24
CA THR A 432 18.43 -16.40 2.64
C THR A 432 19.08 -15.50 1.61
N THR A 433 20.33 -15.08 1.86
CA THR A 433 21.05 -14.14 0.98
C THR A 433 21.12 -14.65 -0.46
N ASN A 434 20.98 -13.74 -1.44
CA ASN A 434 21.09 -14.05 -2.88
C ASN A 434 20.09 -15.13 -3.37
N THR A 435 18.94 -15.27 -2.71
CA THR A 435 17.89 -16.23 -3.09
C THR A 435 16.72 -15.55 -3.76
N TYR A 436 16.26 -14.44 -3.19
CA TYR A 436 15.09 -13.68 -3.65
C TYR A 436 15.50 -12.44 -4.43
N SER A 437 14.65 -12.01 -5.35
CA SER A 437 14.91 -10.88 -6.26
C SER A 437 14.31 -9.58 -5.74
N ALA A 438 14.82 -8.45 -6.20
CA ALA A 438 14.36 -7.15 -5.72
C ALA A 438 12.94 -6.81 -6.24
N PHE A 439 12.72 -6.97 -7.55
CA PHE A 439 11.41 -6.87 -8.21
C PHE A 439 11.12 -8.19 -8.93
N VAL A 440 9.89 -8.68 -8.84
CA VAL A 440 9.46 -9.92 -9.48
C VAL A 440 8.13 -9.72 -10.21
N PHE A 441 8.08 -10.13 -11.48
CA PHE A 441 6.83 -10.49 -12.16
C PHE A 441 6.62 -12.00 -11.99
N ASP A 442 5.58 -12.39 -11.25
CA ASP A 442 5.29 -13.78 -10.92
C ASP A 442 3.99 -14.25 -11.59
N SER A 443 4.11 -14.89 -12.75
CA SER A 443 2.98 -15.38 -13.53
C SER A 443 2.55 -16.80 -13.18
N ASN A 444 2.94 -17.35 -12.02
CA ASN A 444 2.50 -18.70 -11.63
C ASN A 444 0.98 -18.79 -11.45
N GLY A 445 0.37 -17.75 -10.87
CA GLY A 445 -1.06 -17.70 -10.60
C GLY A 445 -1.92 -17.31 -11.80
N ALA A 446 -1.49 -16.30 -12.55
CA ALA A 446 -2.20 -15.77 -13.71
C ALA A 446 -1.24 -15.19 -14.77
N ALA A 447 -1.76 -15.00 -15.99
CA ALA A 447 -1.06 -14.21 -17.00
C ALA A 447 -0.97 -12.74 -16.56
N ILE A 448 0.16 -12.10 -16.83
CA ILE A 448 0.41 -10.68 -16.53
C ILE A 448 0.45 -9.92 -17.85
N ALA A 449 -0.40 -8.89 -17.98
CA ALA A 449 -0.43 -7.97 -19.11
C ALA A 449 -0.51 -6.51 -18.64
N ASN A 450 0.09 -5.58 -19.40
CA ASN A 450 0.12 -4.16 -19.05
C ASN A 450 0.71 -3.88 -17.65
N ALA A 451 1.70 -4.66 -17.21
CA ALA A 451 2.43 -4.33 -16.00
C ALA A 451 3.54 -3.30 -16.31
N ILE A 452 3.65 -2.23 -15.53
CA ILE A 452 4.51 -1.09 -15.86
C ILE A 452 5.41 -0.74 -14.68
N LEU A 453 6.71 -0.64 -14.92
CA LEU A 453 7.70 -0.09 -13.98
C LEU A 453 8.31 1.18 -14.58
N VAL A 454 8.17 2.31 -13.90
CA VAL A 454 8.75 3.60 -14.32
C VAL A 454 9.69 4.15 -13.25
N GLY A 455 10.95 4.39 -13.59
CA GLY A 455 11.90 5.04 -12.68
C GLY A 455 12.19 4.27 -11.39
N CYS A 456 11.92 2.96 -11.35
CA CYS A 456 12.17 2.12 -10.18
C CYS A 456 13.66 1.76 -10.05
N ALA A 457 14.10 1.44 -8.83
CA ALA A 457 15.50 1.09 -8.58
C ALA A 457 15.67 -0.12 -7.64
N ALA A 458 16.49 -1.08 -8.04
CA ALA A 458 17.04 -2.08 -7.12
C ALA A 458 18.45 -1.67 -6.71
N VAL A 459 18.69 -1.58 -5.41
CA VAL A 459 19.95 -1.11 -4.82
C VAL A 459 20.52 -2.16 -3.88
N GLY A 460 21.85 -2.30 -3.93
CA GLY A 460 22.60 -3.22 -3.07
C GLY A 460 22.63 -4.65 -3.61
N THR A 461 23.40 -5.49 -2.92
CA THR A 461 23.77 -6.85 -3.39
C THR A 461 23.10 -7.96 -2.57
N GLY A 462 22.08 -7.64 -1.77
CA GLY A 462 21.34 -8.65 -1.00
C GLY A 462 20.50 -9.58 -1.87
N HIS A 463 19.84 -9.00 -2.88
CA HIS A 463 18.91 -9.70 -3.78
C HIS A 463 19.63 -10.41 -4.92
N LYS A 464 19.07 -11.54 -5.36
CA LYS A 464 19.59 -12.39 -6.44
C LYS A 464 19.63 -11.68 -7.78
N TYR A 465 18.48 -11.20 -8.22
CA TYR A 465 18.33 -10.35 -9.39
C TYR A 465 17.75 -9.00 -8.99
N GLY A 466 18.09 -7.95 -9.74
CA GLY A 466 17.43 -6.66 -9.56
C GLY A 466 16.01 -6.65 -10.14
N LEU A 467 15.76 -7.37 -11.25
CA LEU A 467 14.42 -7.66 -11.77
C LEU A 467 14.36 -9.11 -12.26
N GLU A 468 13.32 -9.84 -11.89
CA GLU A 468 13.06 -11.19 -12.35
C GLU A 468 11.66 -11.32 -12.94
N ALA A 469 11.53 -12.06 -14.04
CA ALA A 469 10.26 -12.55 -14.55
C ALA A 469 10.27 -14.08 -14.45
N ARG A 470 9.25 -14.66 -13.83
CA ARG A 470 9.11 -16.10 -13.61
C ARG A 470 7.65 -16.53 -13.68
N GLY A 471 7.43 -17.82 -13.94
CA GLY A 471 6.12 -18.45 -13.89
C GLY A 471 5.78 -19.24 -15.15
N SER A 472 4.62 -19.91 -15.16
CA SER A 472 4.19 -20.73 -16.30
C SER A 472 3.33 -19.99 -17.31
N ASN A 473 2.82 -18.81 -16.97
CA ASN A 473 1.96 -18.02 -17.85
C ASN A 473 2.71 -16.87 -18.55
N THR A 474 2.05 -16.25 -19.52
CA THR A 474 2.61 -15.11 -20.27
C THR A 474 2.82 -13.90 -19.37
N ILE A 475 3.92 -13.18 -19.63
CA ILE A 475 4.21 -11.88 -19.02
C ILE A 475 4.44 -10.88 -20.15
N ASP A 476 3.64 -9.82 -20.13
CA ASP A 476 3.73 -8.65 -20.99
C ASP A 476 3.83 -7.39 -20.11
N ALA A 477 5.02 -6.79 -20.10
CA ALA A 477 5.38 -5.72 -19.18
C ALA A 477 6.36 -4.69 -19.76
N ASP A 478 6.19 -3.44 -19.35
CA ASP A 478 7.02 -2.30 -19.74
C ASP A 478 7.86 -1.79 -18.57
N VAL A 479 9.17 -1.63 -18.78
CA VAL A 479 10.13 -1.21 -17.75
C VAL A 479 10.95 -0.04 -18.27
N THR A 480 10.59 1.18 -17.86
CA THR A 480 11.16 2.42 -18.40
C THR A 480 11.92 3.22 -17.35
N GLY A 481 13.13 3.67 -17.67
CA GLY A 481 13.91 4.54 -16.79
C GLY A 481 14.39 3.91 -15.49
N CYS A 482 14.29 2.58 -15.35
CA CYS A 482 14.64 1.87 -14.12
C CYS A 482 16.14 1.57 -14.02
N SER A 483 16.64 1.30 -12.80
CA SER A 483 18.05 0.94 -12.52
C SER A 483 18.11 -0.28 -11.61
N PHE A 484 18.56 -1.43 -12.12
CA PHE A 484 18.58 -2.67 -11.36
C PHE A 484 19.99 -3.13 -10.99
N VAL A 485 20.17 -3.54 -9.74
CA VAL A 485 21.37 -4.21 -9.21
C VAL A 485 20.92 -5.50 -8.54
N GLY A 486 21.59 -6.60 -8.86
CA GLY A 486 21.42 -7.90 -8.20
C GLY A 486 22.78 -8.59 -8.10
N ALA A 487 22.92 -9.49 -7.13
CA ALA A 487 24.17 -10.20 -6.87
C ALA A 487 24.54 -11.19 -7.99
N THR A 488 23.55 -11.82 -8.61
CA THR A 488 23.76 -12.73 -9.75
C THR A 488 23.73 -11.96 -11.08
N ALA A 489 22.70 -11.15 -11.30
CA ALA A 489 22.58 -10.30 -12.48
C ALA A 489 21.65 -9.12 -12.22
N ALA A 490 21.73 -8.08 -13.05
CA ALA A 490 20.77 -6.97 -13.01
C ALA A 490 19.34 -7.45 -13.30
N THR A 491 19.17 -8.35 -14.28
CA THR A 491 17.86 -8.84 -14.74
C THR A 491 17.89 -10.34 -15.08
N ASN A 492 16.80 -11.06 -14.81
CA ASN A 492 16.52 -12.42 -15.30
C ASN A 492 15.11 -12.45 -15.91
N LEU A 493 15.00 -12.36 -17.23
CA LEU A 493 13.72 -12.18 -17.93
C LEU A 493 13.24 -13.41 -18.72
N GLY A 494 13.97 -14.54 -18.65
CA GLY A 494 13.59 -15.76 -19.35
C GLY A 494 13.25 -15.55 -20.83
N SER A 495 12.17 -16.19 -21.29
CA SER A 495 11.59 -16.05 -22.63
C SER A 495 10.35 -15.15 -22.67
N TYR A 496 10.16 -14.28 -21.68
CA TYR A 496 8.97 -13.43 -21.57
C TYR A 496 9.10 -12.13 -22.37
N SER A 497 7.96 -11.55 -22.75
CA SER A 497 7.87 -10.29 -23.48
C SER A 497 7.99 -9.10 -22.54
N VAL A 498 9.21 -8.77 -22.10
CA VAL A 498 9.44 -7.62 -21.20
C VAL A 498 10.27 -6.54 -21.90
N ALA A 499 9.69 -5.36 -22.07
CA ALA A 499 10.39 -4.19 -22.60
C ALA A 499 11.24 -3.56 -21.51
N VAL A 500 12.55 -3.48 -21.70
CA VAL A 500 13.42 -2.77 -20.75
C VAL A 500 14.11 -1.61 -21.45
N LEU A 501 13.90 -0.41 -20.92
CA LEU A 501 14.57 0.83 -21.28
C LEU A 501 15.28 1.37 -20.03
N SER A 502 16.34 0.68 -19.59
CA SER A 502 17.08 0.99 -18.37
C SER A 502 18.19 2.03 -18.59
N ARG A 503 18.46 2.87 -17.56
CA ARG A 503 19.42 3.99 -17.62
C ARG A 503 20.84 3.69 -17.10
N LYS A 504 21.15 2.52 -16.49
CA LYS A 504 22.43 2.32 -15.78
C LYS A 504 23.45 1.43 -16.51
N SER A 505 24.72 1.82 -16.36
CA SER A 505 25.90 1.55 -17.18
C SER A 505 26.38 0.09 -17.21
N GLY A 506 26.43 -0.50 -18.41
CA GLY A 506 27.14 -1.75 -18.70
C GLY A 506 26.43 -2.63 -19.74
N THR A 507 25.10 -2.65 -19.70
CA THR A 507 24.26 -3.45 -20.59
C THR A 507 23.07 -2.60 -21.03
N ARG A 508 23.19 -1.96 -22.19
CA ARG A 508 22.06 -1.28 -22.85
C ARG A 508 21.18 -2.34 -23.50
N ASN A 509 20.41 -3.06 -22.69
CA ASN A 509 19.45 -4.03 -23.20
C ASN A 509 18.22 -3.26 -23.67
N PHE A 510 18.05 -3.11 -24.98
CA PHE A 510 16.80 -2.66 -25.60
C PHE A 510 16.13 -3.90 -26.18
N GLY A 511 15.06 -4.37 -25.53
CA GLY A 511 14.27 -5.54 -25.95
C GLY A 511 15.00 -6.89 -25.76
N VAL A 512 14.67 -7.60 -24.69
CA VAL A 512 15.05 -9.02 -24.53
C VAL A 512 13.78 -9.84 -24.77
N ASN A 513 13.81 -10.73 -25.77
CA ASN A 513 12.81 -11.80 -25.98
C ASN A 513 11.33 -11.44 -26.17
N SER A 514 10.98 -10.26 -26.69
CA SER A 514 9.63 -10.07 -27.24
C SER A 514 9.58 -10.49 -28.72
N PRO A 515 8.66 -11.39 -29.15
CA PRO A 515 8.40 -11.66 -30.57
C PRO A 515 7.82 -10.44 -31.31
N GLU A 516 7.32 -9.44 -30.56
CA GLU A 516 6.78 -8.19 -31.09
C GLU A 516 7.62 -6.98 -30.63
N PRO A 517 7.97 -6.03 -31.51
CA PRO A 517 8.76 -4.86 -31.13
C PRO A 517 7.94 -3.87 -30.29
N LEU A 518 8.48 -3.51 -29.12
CA LEU A 518 7.82 -2.76 -28.04
C LEU A 518 7.75 -1.24 -28.24
N SER A 519 8.11 -0.72 -29.40
CA SER A 519 7.84 0.68 -29.74
C SER A 519 7.47 0.82 -31.20
N LYS A 520 6.17 1.00 -31.46
CA LYS A 520 5.66 1.47 -32.74
C LYS A 520 5.88 2.98 -32.82
N LEU A 521 6.93 3.42 -33.49
CA LEU A 521 6.99 4.79 -34.02
C LEU A 521 6.20 4.79 -35.33
N GLU A 522 4.88 4.90 -35.22
CA GLU A 522 4.00 5.07 -36.39
C GLU A 522 4.00 6.55 -36.79
N ALA A 523 4.43 6.84 -38.01
CA ALA A 523 4.19 8.15 -38.60
C ALA A 523 2.68 8.27 -38.84
N ALA A 524 2.04 9.22 -38.16
CA ALA A 524 0.63 9.52 -38.36
C ALA A 524 0.36 9.82 -39.85
N ASP A 525 -0.70 9.21 -40.37
CA ASP A 525 -1.35 9.51 -41.66
C ASP A 525 -0.97 8.77 -42.96
N THR A 526 -0.36 7.58 -42.94
CA THR A 526 -0.42 6.72 -44.16
C THR A 526 -0.55 5.21 -43.88
N PRO A 527 -1.34 4.48 -44.71
CA PRO A 527 -1.55 3.04 -44.51
C PRO A 527 -0.29 2.25 -44.86
N VAL A 528 0.17 1.44 -43.90
CA VAL A 528 1.02 0.25 -44.01
C VAL A 528 2.32 0.40 -44.82
N SER A 529 3.49 0.45 -44.15
CA SER A 529 4.68 -0.39 -44.51
C SER A 529 6.02 -0.15 -43.79
N TYR A 530 6.19 0.76 -42.82
CA TYR A 530 7.52 0.94 -42.19
C TYR A 530 7.48 0.93 -40.67
N LEU A 531 8.28 0.02 -40.08
CA LEU A 531 8.49 -0.11 -38.64
C LEU A 531 9.97 0.17 -38.35
N THR A 532 10.24 1.14 -37.49
CA THR A 532 11.59 1.50 -37.06
C THR A 532 11.88 0.77 -35.75
N ILE A 533 12.83 -0.17 -35.74
CA ILE A 533 13.25 -0.88 -34.51
C ILE A 533 14.68 -0.46 -34.17
N ALA A 534 14.90 0.02 -32.94
CA ALA A 534 16.24 0.15 -32.39
C ALA A 534 16.65 -1.17 -31.71
N VAL A 535 17.67 -1.86 -32.24
CA VAL A 535 18.21 -3.09 -31.63
C VAL A 535 19.69 -2.91 -31.30
N GLY A 536 19.97 -2.39 -30.10
CA GLY A 536 21.34 -2.38 -29.57
C GLY A 536 21.70 -3.76 -29.02
N ASN A 537 22.46 -4.57 -29.77
CA ASN A 537 23.17 -5.71 -29.18
C ASN A 537 24.36 -5.18 -28.35
N ALA A 538 24.42 -5.52 -27.06
CA ALA A 538 25.48 -5.09 -26.16
C ALA A 538 26.85 -5.77 -26.41
N GLY A 539 26.92 -6.74 -27.33
CA GLY A 539 28.13 -7.57 -27.52
C GLY A 539 29.16 -7.08 -28.55
N ASN A 540 28.76 -6.37 -29.61
CA ASN A 540 29.64 -5.70 -30.57
C ASN A 540 28.77 -5.07 -31.68
N PHE A 541 28.91 -3.76 -31.87
CA PHE A 541 28.28 -2.95 -32.92
C PHE A 541 26.76 -2.76 -32.77
N GLY A 542 26.36 -1.63 -32.15
CA GLY A 542 24.95 -1.23 -32.10
C GLY A 542 24.39 -1.03 -33.50
N ALA A 543 23.39 -1.81 -33.88
CA ALA A 543 22.75 -1.75 -35.19
C ALA A 543 21.30 -1.25 -35.07
N LEU A 544 20.96 -0.09 -35.65
CA LEU A 544 19.57 0.34 -35.80
C LEU A 544 18.97 -0.35 -37.03
N ALA A 545 17.83 -1.04 -36.94
CA ALA A 545 17.26 -1.72 -38.11
C ALA A 545 15.78 -1.38 -38.38
N ALA A 546 15.46 -1.00 -39.61
CA ALA A 546 14.08 -0.90 -40.08
C ALA A 546 13.65 -2.24 -40.71
N VAL A 547 12.53 -2.80 -40.25
CA VAL A 547 12.04 -4.13 -40.67
C VAL A 547 10.61 -4.00 -41.19
N LEU A 548 10.26 -4.74 -42.24
CA LEU A 548 8.86 -4.89 -42.65
C LEU A 548 8.22 -6.04 -41.85
N ALA A 549 7.19 -5.75 -41.06
CA ALA A 549 6.55 -6.73 -40.16
C ALA A 549 6.09 -8.02 -40.89
N GLY A 550 5.58 -7.90 -42.12
CA GLY A 550 5.14 -9.04 -42.93
C GLY A 550 6.27 -9.89 -43.54
N THR A 551 7.53 -9.41 -43.51
CA THR A 551 8.69 -10.16 -44.01
C THR A 551 9.93 -9.89 -43.13
N PRO A 552 10.04 -10.51 -41.95
CA PRO A 552 11.14 -10.28 -40.99
C PRO A 552 12.53 -10.55 -41.58
N GLY A 553 12.58 -11.38 -42.62
CA GLY A 553 13.78 -11.68 -43.37
C GLY A 553 14.38 -10.46 -44.07
N LYS A 554 13.62 -9.40 -44.39
CA LYS A 554 14.08 -8.20 -45.13
C LYS A 554 14.16 -6.99 -44.19
N ARG A 555 15.38 -6.48 -43.98
CA ARG A 555 15.63 -5.32 -43.09
C ARG A 555 16.73 -4.41 -43.61
N VAL A 556 16.72 -3.13 -43.25
CA VAL A 556 17.83 -2.20 -43.46
C VAL A 556 18.46 -1.91 -42.09
N ALA A 557 19.73 -2.23 -41.89
CA ALA A 557 20.47 -2.00 -40.65
C ALA A 557 21.49 -0.87 -40.82
N LEU A 558 21.59 0.03 -39.85
CA LEU A 558 22.64 1.04 -39.67
C LEU A 558 23.53 0.56 -38.53
N ALA A 559 24.80 0.25 -38.78
CA ALA A 559 25.76 -0.17 -37.76
C ALA A 559 27.03 0.68 -37.85
N TYR A 560 27.86 0.63 -36.81
CA TYR A 560 29.23 1.13 -36.87
C TYR A 560 30.17 -0.07 -36.88
N ASP A 561 30.98 -0.21 -37.92
CA ASP A 561 32.05 -1.22 -37.96
C ASP A 561 33.29 -0.64 -37.29
N GLY A 562 33.53 -1.03 -36.04
CA GLY A 562 34.68 -0.56 -35.27
C GLY A 562 36.02 -1.17 -35.68
N VAL A 563 36.05 -2.18 -36.56
CA VAL A 563 37.28 -2.72 -37.13
C VAL A 563 37.76 -1.83 -38.28
N ASN A 564 36.81 -1.34 -39.08
CA ASN A 564 37.09 -0.50 -40.24
C ASN A 564 36.84 1.00 -39.99
N ASP A 565 36.32 1.36 -38.81
CA ASP A 565 35.99 2.72 -38.37
C ASP A 565 34.99 3.44 -39.29
N VAL A 566 33.95 2.74 -39.75
CA VAL A 566 32.96 3.27 -40.71
C VAL A 566 31.51 3.01 -40.29
N GLY A 567 30.61 3.93 -40.64
CA GLY A 567 29.17 3.69 -40.60
C GLY A 567 28.73 2.78 -41.75
N VAL A 568 28.05 1.68 -41.44
CA VAL A 568 27.57 0.68 -42.39
C VAL A 568 26.05 0.75 -42.49
N ILE A 569 25.52 0.88 -43.71
CA ILE A 569 24.08 0.71 -43.97
C ILE A 569 23.86 -0.51 -44.87
N GLN A 570 23.23 -1.55 -44.32
CA GLN A 570 23.11 -2.84 -44.99
C GLN A 570 21.66 -3.30 -45.10
N SER A 571 21.23 -3.64 -46.31
CA SER A 571 20.05 -4.48 -46.50
C SER A 571 20.40 -5.93 -46.15
N ILE A 572 19.67 -6.51 -45.20
CA ILE A 572 19.85 -7.89 -44.76
C ILE A 572 18.64 -8.68 -45.24
N HIS A 573 18.91 -9.77 -45.96
CA HIS A 573 17.95 -10.83 -46.26
C HIS A 573 18.42 -12.12 -45.58
N SER A 574 17.63 -12.70 -44.67
CA SER A 574 18.01 -13.99 -44.06
C SER A 574 18.21 -15.06 -45.13
N ASN A 575 19.34 -15.78 -45.09
CA ASN A 575 19.70 -16.91 -45.98
C ASN A 575 19.92 -16.59 -47.47
N THR A 576 20.11 -15.33 -47.86
CA THR A 576 20.58 -14.99 -49.22
C THR A 576 21.68 -13.94 -49.21
N LEU A 577 22.60 -14.05 -50.18
CA LEU A 577 23.73 -13.15 -50.43
C LEU A 577 23.41 -11.68 -50.15
N VAL A 578 24.37 -11.00 -49.52
CA VAL A 578 24.40 -9.55 -49.26
C VAL A 578 23.91 -8.80 -50.51
N LYS A 579 22.73 -8.17 -50.44
CA LYS A 579 22.27 -7.32 -51.54
C LYS A 579 22.89 -5.93 -51.38
N PRO A 580 23.38 -5.31 -52.47
CA PRO A 580 23.89 -3.94 -52.43
C PRO A 580 22.78 -3.00 -51.97
N THR A 581 23.05 -2.27 -50.89
CA THR A 581 22.16 -1.23 -50.38
C THR A 581 22.35 0.02 -51.24
N PHE A 582 21.41 0.32 -52.12
CA PHE A 582 21.43 1.56 -52.88
C PHE A 582 20.78 2.66 -52.04
N LEU A 583 21.59 3.47 -51.36
CA LEU A 583 21.11 4.66 -50.68
C LEU A 583 20.90 5.77 -51.72
N ASN A 584 19.66 6.19 -51.92
CA ASN A 584 19.34 7.38 -52.70
C ASN A 584 18.83 8.47 -51.74
N PRO A 585 19.70 9.36 -51.24
CA PRO A 585 19.24 10.52 -50.50
C PRO A 585 18.79 11.56 -51.54
N SER A 586 17.48 11.73 -51.70
CA SER A 586 16.86 12.94 -52.26
C SER A 586 17.59 13.60 -53.46
N GLY A 587 17.82 12.85 -54.53
CA GLY A 587 18.27 13.41 -55.82
C GLY A 587 19.79 13.46 -56.07
N GLY A 588 20.60 12.71 -55.31
CA GLY A 588 22.02 12.48 -55.62
C GLY A 588 22.32 11.17 -56.35
N ASP A 589 23.48 11.09 -57.01
CA ASP A 589 23.96 9.88 -57.71
C ASP A 589 24.17 8.71 -56.73
N VAL A 590 23.81 7.49 -57.15
CA VAL A 590 24.07 6.28 -56.36
C VAL A 590 25.47 5.74 -56.65
N MET A 591 26.38 5.79 -55.67
CA MET A 591 27.75 5.32 -55.83
C MET A 591 27.87 3.80 -55.63
N ALA A 592 28.12 3.05 -56.70
CA ALA A 592 28.40 1.62 -56.68
C ALA A 592 29.93 1.38 -56.56
N GLY A 593 30.48 1.48 -55.34
CA GLY A 593 31.91 1.27 -55.09
C GLY A 593 32.82 2.21 -55.89
N LYS A 594 34.12 1.88 -56.01
CA LYS A 594 35.09 2.69 -56.78
C LYS A 594 34.84 2.67 -58.30
N GLY A 595 33.82 1.94 -58.77
CA GLY A 595 33.43 1.91 -60.18
C GLY A 595 34.44 1.26 -61.14
N SER A 596 35.51 0.63 -60.65
CA SER A 596 36.52 -0.06 -61.46
C SER A 596 36.26 -1.58 -61.52
N TRP A 597 36.90 -2.25 -62.48
CA TRP A 597 36.70 -3.67 -62.78
C TRP A 597 37.00 -4.63 -61.61
N ASN A 598 37.92 -4.28 -60.70
CA ASN A 598 38.38 -5.14 -59.61
C ASN A 598 38.01 -4.65 -58.20
N THR A 599 37.50 -3.43 -58.04
CA THR A 599 37.20 -2.83 -56.73
C THR A 599 35.71 -2.50 -56.53
N GLY A 600 34.84 -3.17 -57.27
CA GLY A 600 33.38 -3.05 -57.17
C GLY A 600 32.76 -2.49 -58.45
N CYS A 601 32.21 -3.39 -59.29
CA CYS A 601 31.39 -3.04 -60.45
C CYS A 601 29.92 -2.95 -60.05
N MET A 602 29.15 -2.12 -60.76
CA MET A 602 27.69 -2.16 -60.70
C MET A 602 27.18 -3.47 -61.33
N ARG A 603 26.31 -4.21 -60.67
CA ARG A 603 25.75 -5.48 -61.19
C ARG A 603 24.28 -5.31 -61.58
N LEU A 604 23.94 -5.67 -62.82
CA LEU A 604 22.60 -5.68 -63.40
C LEU A 604 22.33 -7.07 -64.01
N GLY A 605 21.79 -8.00 -63.22
CA GLY A 605 21.72 -9.42 -63.58
C GLY A 605 23.13 -10.04 -63.65
N ASP A 606 23.39 -10.84 -64.69
CA ASP A 606 24.74 -11.39 -64.94
C ASP A 606 25.71 -10.33 -65.45
N TYR A 607 25.20 -9.18 -65.90
CA TYR A 607 26.02 -8.10 -66.42
C TYR A 607 26.64 -7.28 -65.30
N ARG A 608 27.93 -6.98 -65.47
CA ARG A 608 28.73 -6.07 -64.65
C ARG A 608 29.04 -4.84 -65.48
N LEU A 609 28.90 -3.67 -64.86
CA LEU A 609 29.19 -2.37 -65.42
C LEU A 609 30.27 -1.67 -64.60
N TRP A 610 31.28 -1.12 -65.26
CA TRP A 610 32.37 -0.37 -64.63
C TRP A 610 32.92 0.68 -65.58
N ILE A 611 33.61 1.67 -65.05
CA ILE A 611 34.37 2.66 -65.81
C ILE A 611 35.81 2.16 -65.92
N ASP A 612 36.32 2.01 -67.14
CA ASP A 612 37.72 1.65 -67.37
C ASP A 612 38.67 2.84 -67.08
N SER A 613 39.97 2.58 -67.09
CA SER A 613 41.02 3.58 -66.86
C SER A 613 41.04 4.69 -67.91
N SER A 614 40.32 4.51 -69.02
CA SER A 614 40.15 5.52 -70.07
C SER A 614 38.84 6.31 -69.89
N GLY A 615 38.10 6.10 -68.79
CA GLY A 615 36.86 6.79 -68.49
C GLY A 615 35.62 6.22 -69.19
N ARG A 616 35.73 5.06 -69.86
CA ARG A 616 34.62 4.49 -70.64
C ARG A 616 33.80 3.50 -69.82
N LEU A 617 32.48 3.63 -69.86
CA LEU A 617 31.55 2.66 -69.29
C LEU A 617 31.56 1.37 -70.11
N ARG A 618 31.91 0.28 -69.44
CA ARG A 618 31.92 -1.08 -70.01
C ARG A 618 30.81 -1.93 -69.43
N ILE A 619 30.41 -2.96 -70.18
CA ILE A 619 29.48 -3.99 -69.75
C ILE A 619 29.98 -5.39 -70.12
N LYS A 620 29.82 -6.37 -69.23
CA LYS A 620 30.13 -7.79 -69.50
C LYS A 620 29.24 -8.72 -68.68
N SER A 621 28.78 -9.83 -69.25
CA SER A 621 27.92 -10.84 -68.61
C SER A 621 28.62 -11.77 -67.62
N SER A 622 29.88 -11.47 -67.24
CA SER A 622 30.63 -12.26 -66.26
C SER A 622 31.67 -11.38 -65.55
N ALA A 623 32.52 -11.98 -64.70
CA ALA A 623 33.57 -11.22 -64.03
C ALA A 623 34.58 -10.64 -65.03
N PRO A 624 34.84 -9.31 -65.03
CA PRO A 624 35.97 -8.78 -65.74
C PRO A 624 37.25 -9.30 -65.10
N SER A 625 38.18 -9.75 -65.95
CA SER A 625 39.53 -10.20 -65.62
C SER A 625 40.57 -9.10 -65.81
N SER A 626 40.19 -7.98 -66.44
CA SER A 626 40.99 -6.77 -66.57
C SER A 626 40.10 -5.54 -66.75
N ASP A 627 40.73 -4.38 -66.74
CA ASP A 627 40.08 -3.08 -66.84
C ASP A 627 39.31 -2.85 -68.16
N THR A 628 39.78 -3.44 -69.26
CA THR A 628 39.13 -3.35 -70.56
C THR A 628 38.34 -4.61 -70.94
N ASP A 629 38.21 -5.57 -70.01
CA ASP A 629 37.58 -6.87 -70.26
C ASP A 629 36.05 -6.79 -70.24
N GLY A 630 35.49 -6.08 -71.22
CA GLY A 630 34.07 -5.87 -71.46
C GLY A 630 33.82 -4.98 -72.67
N THR A 631 32.58 -4.94 -73.15
CA THR A 631 32.19 -4.12 -74.30
C THR A 631 31.92 -2.70 -73.84
N VAL A 632 32.45 -1.70 -74.55
CA VAL A 632 32.09 -0.30 -74.30
C VAL A 632 30.60 -0.11 -74.60
N VAL A 633 29.85 0.46 -73.66
CA VAL A 633 28.40 0.66 -73.79
C VAL A 633 28.11 1.82 -74.74
N GLY A 634 27.78 1.51 -76.00
CA GLY A 634 27.49 2.53 -77.01
C GLY A 634 28.73 3.28 -77.51
N THR A 635 28.51 4.34 -78.31
CA THR A 635 29.59 5.23 -78.76
C THR A 635 29.89 6.25 -77.64
N GLN A 636 31.06 6.12 -77.02
CA GLN A 636 31.53 7.04 -75.99
C GLN A 636 32.75 7.76 -76.53
N THR A 637 32.66 9.09 -76.64
CA THR A 637 33.72 9.98 -77.12
C THR A 637 34.45 10.63 -75.97
#